data_AF-A0A926PEC3-F1
#
_entry.id   AF-A0A926PEC3-F1
#
_cell.length_a   1.000
_cell.length_b   1.000
_cell.length_c   1.000
_cell.angle_alpha   90.00
_cell.angle_beta   90.00
_cell.angle_gamma   90.00
#
_symmetry.space_group_name_H-M   'P 1'
#
loop_
_entity.id
_entity.type
_entity.pdbx_description
1 polymer ?
#
loop_
_entity_poly.entity_id
_entity_poly.type
_entity_poly.pdbx_seq_one_letter_code
_entity_poly.pdbx_strand_id
1 'polypeptide(L)' 'MPKQTIYGESKKRFTMTLTDTAIQWLKSQQQALGANSLSDVIERMARKDTQKPS' A
#
# COMPACT_ATOMS: atom_id res chain seq x y z
N MET A 1 -13.60 3.34 19.76
CA MET A 1 -12.28 3.03 19.18
C MET A 1 -11.94 4.14 18.20
N PRO A 2 -10.80 4.84 18.34
CA PRO A 2 -10.43 5.89 17.40
C PRO A 2 -10.36 5.29 15.99
N LYS A 3 -11.07 5.90 15.03
CA LYS A 3 -11.00 5.50 13.62
C LYS A 3 -9.53 5.65 13.21
N GLN A 4 -8.86 4.53 12.98
CA GLN A 4 -7.48 4.56 12.51
C GLN A 4 -7.48 5.26 11.15
N THR A 5 -6.82 6.40 11.06
CA THR A 5 -6.57 7.10 9.80
C THR A 5 -5.15 6.81 9.34
N ILE A 6 -4.94 6.72 8.03
CA ILE A 6 -3.60 6.80 7.42
C ILE A 6 -3.67 7.93 6.41
N TYR A 7 -2.68 8.82 6.41
CA TYR A 7 -2.61 9.94 5.47
C TYR A 7 -3.87 10.84 5.45
N GLY A 8 -4.55 10.98 6.59
CA GLY A 8 -5.78 11.78 6.70
C GLY A 8 -7.06 11.07 6.27
N GLU A 9 -6.98 9.83 5.78
CA GLU A 9 -8.15 9.06 5.30
C GLU A 9 -8.53 7.94 6.28
N SER A 10 -9.82 7.65 6.40
CA SER A 10 -10.31 6.55 7.24
C SER A 10 -9.93 5.20 6.65
N LYS A 11 -9.29 4.32 7.43
CA LYS A 11 -9.01 2.95 6.99
C LYS A 11 -10.29 2.19 6.65
N LYS A 12 -10.29 1.51 5.50
CA LYS A 12 -11.31 0.53 5.12
C LYS A 12 -10.66 -0.85 5.03
N ARG A 13 -11.31 -1.87 5.58
CA ARG A 13 -10.87 -3.26 5.43
C ARG A 13 -11.23 -3.73 4.03
N PHE A 14 -10.27 -4.30 3.31
CA PHE A 14 -10.45 -4.86 1.99
C PHE A 14 -9.78 -6.24 1.93
N THR A 15 -10.46 -7.20 1.32
CA THR A 15 -9.95 -8.57 1.11
C THR A 15 -9.70 -8.76 -0.38
N MET A 16 -8.55 -9.32 -0.73
CA MET A 16 -8.15 -9.53 -2.12
C MET A 16 -7.39 -10.86 -2.25
N THR A 17 -7.57 -11.52 -3.39
CA THR A 17 -6.77 -12.69 -3.79
C THR A 17 -5.74 -12.25 -4.81
N LEU A 18 -4.49 -12.64 -4.61
CA LEU A 18 -3.36 -12.31 -5.48
C LEU A 18 -2.64 -13.59 -5.92
N THR A 19 -1.96 -13.52 -7.06
CA THR A 19 -1.03 -14.58 -7.48
C THR A 19 0.25 -14.53 -6.64
N ASP A 20 0.96 -15.65 -6.55
CA ASP A 20 2.25 -15.71 -5.85
C ASP A 20 3.26 -14.71 -6.43
N THR A 21 3.30 -14.56 -7.76
CA THR A 21 4.15 -13.58 -8.44
C THR A 21 3.85 -12.16 -7.96
N ALA A 22 2.58 -11.78 -7.83
CA ALA A 22 2.19 -10.47 -7.33
C ALA A 22 2.59 -10.28 -5.86
N ILE A 23 2.42 -11.31 -5.03
CA ILE A 23 2.82 -11.26 -3.61
C ILE A 23 4.34 -11.09 -3.48
N GLN A 24 5.14 -11.84 -4.25
CA GLN A 24 6.60 -11.72 -4.22
C GLN A 24 7.07 -10.35 -4.71
N TRP A 25 6.44 -9.83 -5.77
CA TRP A 25 6.71 -8.47 -6.23
C TRP A 25 6.41 -7.43 -5.13
N LEU A 26 5.25 -7.52 -4.46
CA LEU A 26 4.91 -6.61 -3.36
C LEU A 26 5.91 -6.68 -2.20
N LYS A 27 6.40 -7.88 -1.85
CA LYS A 27 7.45 -8.06 -0.82
C LYS A 27 8.78 -7.42 -1.23
N SER A 28 9.17 -7.54 -2.50
CA SER A 28 10.36 -6.86 -3.02
C SER A 28 10.21 -5.33 -2.95
N GLN A 29 9.04 -4.80 -3.35
CA GLN A 29 8.74 -3.37 -3.21
C GLN A 29 8.71 -2.92 -1.74
N GLN A 30 8.27 -3.78 -0.82
CA GLN A 30 8.28 -3.48 0.61
C GLN A 30 9.68 -3.18 1.12
N GLN A 31 10.68 -3.99 0.74
CA GLN A 31 12.07 -3.75 1.09
C GLN A 31 12.62 -2.49 0.43
N ALA A 32 12.34 -2.29 -0.86
CA ALA A 32 12.81 -1.12 -1.62
C ALA A 32 12.28 0.21 -1.06
N LEU A 33 11.04 0.23 -0.56
CA LEU A 33 10.39 1.42 -0.03
C LEU A 33 10.56 1.61 1.49
N GLY A 34 11.16 0.64 2.18
CA GLY A 34 11.18 0.61 3.66
C GLY A 34 9.76 0.65 4.25
N ALA A 35 8.82 -0.06 3.63
CA ALA A 35 7.42 -0.06 4.04
C ALA A 35 7.15 -1.12 5.13
N ASN A 36 6.21 -0.82 6.03
CA ASN A 36 5.94 -1.68 7.20
C ASN A 36 5.02 -2.87 6.88
N SER A 37 4.29 -2.83 5.75
CA SER A 37 3.36 -3.88 5.32
C SER A 37 3.08 -3.80 3.83
N LEU A 38 2.47 -4.84 3.24
CA LEU A 38 2.04 -4.81 1.84
C LEU A 38 0.96 -3.74 1.59
N SER A 39 0.11 -3.44 2.57
CA SER A 39 -0.85 -2.34 2.47
C SER A 39 -0.14 -0.99 2.41
N ASP A 40 0.90 -0.79 3.22
CA ASP A 40 1.75 0.43 3.17
C ASP A 40 2.46 0.57 1.82
N VAL A 41 2.91 -0.53 1.21
CA VAL A 41 3.45 -0.53 -0.17
C VAL A 41 2.44 -0.02 -1.17
N ILE A 42 1.21 -0.57 -1.17
CA ILE A 42 0.16 -0.18 -2.11
C ILE A 42 -0.19 1.30 -1.95
N GLU A 43 -0.37 1.77 -0.71
CA GLU A 43 -0.68 3.17 -0.41
C GLU A 43 0.42 4.14 -0.89
N ARG A 44 1.70 3.81 -0.63
CA ARG A 44 2.83 4.64 -1.07
C ARG A 44 2.97 4.67 -2.58
N MET A 45 2.80 3.52 -3.25
CA MET A 45 2.87 3.43 -4.70
C MET A 45 1.73 4.23 -5.36
N ALA A 46 0.50 4.07 -4.86
CA ALA A 46 -0.65 4.83 -5.35
C ALA A 46 -0.45 6.35 -5.20
N ARG A 47 0.12 6.80 -4.07
CA ARG A 47 0.44 8.22 -3.85
C ARG A 47 1.56 8.73 -4.74
N LYS A 48 2.60 7.92 -4.97
CA LYS A 48 3.70 8.29 -5.87
C LYS A 48 3.21 8.49 -7.30
N ASP A 49 2.30 7.66 -7.77
CA ASP A 49 1.76 7.77 -9.13
C ASP A 49 0.71 8.88 -9.25
N THR A 50 -0.09 9.15 -8.21
CA THR A 50 -1.07 10.25 -8.20
C THR A 50 -0.44 11.64 -8.00
N GLN A 51 0.82 11.72 -7.57
CA GLN A 51 1.58 12.99 -7.45
C GLN A 51 2.37 13.37 -8.70
N LYS A 52 2.40 12.54 -9.75
CA LYS A 52 2.95 12.98 -11.04
C LYS A 52 1.96 13.96 -11.68
N PRO A 53 2.35 15.22 -11.97
CA PRO A 53 1.53 16.08 -12.78
C PRO A 53 1.30 15.40 -14.14
N SER A 54 0.04 15.37 -14.58
CA SER A 54 -0.35 14.94 -15.93
C SER A 54 0.30 15.80 -17.00
#